data_AF-A0A7S0DRW4-F1
#
_entry.id   AF-A0A7S0DRW4-F1
#
_cell.length_a   1.000
_cell.length_b   1.000
_cell.length_c   1.000
_cell.angle_alpha   90.00
_cell.angle_beta   90.00
_cell.angle_gamma   90.00
#
_symmetry.space_group_name_H-M   'P 1'
#
loop_
_entity.id
_entity.type
_entity.pdbx_description
1 polymer ?
#
loop_
_entity_poly.entity_id
_entity_poly.type
_entity_poly.pdbx_seq_one_letter_code
_entity_poly.pdbx_strand_id
1 'polypeptide(L)'
;DKTITLDHHTTINIRCRIALISFSMHTDLKGILSMINRVRPSAVLLVHGQKRNILTLKEKVEKQLRIPCLTPSNTERALVPLHPTSIPTLASISFLSPPLPKQTEAIPSQSFDTKLTEPPPAPAPVPGPGPGPGPAPPKKRKLGEIGGNRGGGSDVFRRPRWARISAGRGFGSSR
;
A
#
# COMPACT_ATOMS: atom_id res chain seq x y z
N ASP A 1 0.35 20.68 29.24
CA ASP A 1 0.23 21.46 27.99
C ASP A 1 1.51 21.34 27.17
N LYS A 2 1.40 21.07 25.87
CA LYS A 2 2.56 20.95 24.97
C LYS A 2 2.69 22.27 24.20
N THR A 3 3.75 23.03 24.45
CA THR A 3 4.00 24.31 23.77
C THR A 3 5.14 24.12 22.76
N ILE A 4 4.95 24.57 21.52
CA ILE A 4 5.99 24.57 20.49
C ILE A 4 6.39 26.01 20.20
N THR A 5 7.69 26.28 20.21
CA THR A 5 8.29 27.54 19.74
C THR A 5 8.57 27.38 18.24
N LEU A 6 7.89 28.15 17.40
CA LEU A 6 8.15 28.14 15.95
C LEU A 6 9.29 29.09 15.59
N ASP A 7 9.38 30.23 16.28
CA ASP A 7 10.41 31.25 16.10
C ASP A 7 10.63 32.02 17.42
N HIS A 8 11.61 32.92 17.47
CA HIS A 8 11.98 33.72 18.64
C HIS A 8 10.82 34.54 19.23
N HIS A 9 9.80 34.86 18.43
CA HIS A 9 8.64 35.64 18.85
C HIS A 9 7.32 34.86 18.87
N THR A 10 7.29 33.59 18.42
CA THR A 10 6.04 32.85 18.27
C THR A 10 6.04 31.54 19.05
N THR A 11 5.15 31.48 20.04
CA THR A 11 4.93 30.29 20.86
C THR A 11 3.48 29.84 20.76
N ILE A 12 3.26 28.57 20.42
CA ILE A 12 1.93 27.99 20.23
C ILE A 12 1.69 26.94 21.29
N ASN A 13 0.61 27.09 22.06
CA ASN A 13 0.13 26.09 23.00
C ASN A 13 -0.81 25.11 22.29
N ILE A 14 -0.39 23.84 22.17
CA ILE A 14 -1.18 22.78 21.57
C ILE A 14 -2.20 22.26 22.59
N ARG A 15 -3.48 22.56 22.34
CA ARG A 15 -4.61 22.04 23.12
C ARG A 15 -5.27 20.78 22.54
N CYS A 16 -4.79 20.31 21.38
CA CYS A 16 -5.31 19.13 20.70
C CYS A 16 -4.37 17.92 20.82
N ARG A 17 -4.92 16.72 20.56
CA ARG A 17 -4.12 15.49 20.43
C ARG A 17 -3.65 15.37 18.99
N ILE A 18 -2.34 15.43 18.79
CA ILE A 18 -1.71 15.21 17.49
C ILE A 18 -1.39 13.72 17.39
N ALA A 19 -1.93 13.08 16.36
CA ALA A 19 -1.58 11.72 15.96
C ALA A 19 -1.17 11.74 14.49
N LEU A 20 0.00 11.19 14.18
CA LEU A 20 0.43 10.96 12.80
C LEU A 20 -0.15 9.63 12.33
N ILE A 21 -1.13 9.68 11.45
CA ILE A 21 -1.67 8.49 10.79
C ILE A 21 -1.18 8.55 9.34
N SER A 22 -0.23 7.69 8.99
CA SER A 22 0.31 7.63 7.64
C SER A 22 -0.47 6.60 6.82
N PHE A 23 -1.31 7.08 5.89
CA PHE A 23 -1.85 6.27 4.82
C PHE A 23 -0.92 6.40 3.61
N SER A 24 0.23 5.75 3.74
CA SER A 24 1.22 5.68 2.67
C SER A 24 0.76 4.64 1.65
N MET A 25 0.37 5.09 0.45
CA MET A 25 0.28 4.21 -0.74
C MET A 25 1.68 3.85 -1.28
N HIS A 26 2.75 4.18 -0.57
CA HIS A 26 4.08 3.71 -0.91
C HIS A 26 4.19 2.24 -0.52
N THR A 27 4.69 1.44 -1.46
CA THR A 27 4.89 0.01 -1.29
C THR A 27 5.79 -0.26 -0.09
N ASP A 28 5.28 -1.04 0.87
CA ASP A 28 6.07 -1.44 2.04
C ASP A 28 7.31 -2.24 1.61
N LEU A 29 8.28 -2.31 2.53
CA LEU A 29 9.48 -3.13 2.38
C LEU A 29 9.18 -4.57 1.93
N LYS A 30 8.13 -5.20 2.48
CA LYS A 30 7.70 -6.55 2.07
C LYS A 30 7.16 -6.56 0.64
N GLY A 31 6.41 -5.54 0.24
CA GLY A 31 5.87 -5.43 -1.12
C GLY A 31 6.97 -5.22 -2.15
N ILE A 32 7.97 -4.37 -1.84
CA ILE A 32 9.14 -4.17 -2.70
C ILE A 32 9.93 -5.46 -2.85
N LEU A 33 10.24 -6.16 -1.74
CA LEU A 33 10.97 -7.44 -1.78
C LEU A 33 10.20 -8.51 -2.56
N SER A 34 8.87 -8.58 -2.36
CA SER A 34 7.99 -9.49 -3.11
C SER A 34 8.04 -9.20 -4.61
N MET A 35 7.98 -7.92 -4.99
CA MET A 35 8.04 -7.52 -6.40
C MET A 35 9.38 -7.86 -7.04
N ILE A 36 10.49 -7.56 -6.37
CA ILE A 36 11.83 -7.91 -6.88
C ILE A 36 11.96 -9.43 -7.03
N ASN A 37 11.46 -10.21 -6.07
CA ASN A 37 11.48 -11.66 -6.14
C ASN A 37 10.64 -12.23 -7.30
N ARG A 38 9.53 -11.55 -7.65
CA ARG A 38 8.67 -11.95 -8.77
C ARG A 38 9.27 -11.60 -10.12
N VAL A 39 9.86 -10.42 -10.26
CA VAL A 39 10.44 -9.94 -11.53
C VAL A 39 11.82 -10.58 -11.80
N ARG A 40 12.56 -10.96 -10.74
CA ARG A 40 13.92 -11.51 -10.80
C ARG A 40 14.87 -10.70 -11.71
N PRO A 41 15.03 -9.39 -11.47
CA PRO A 41 15.93 -8.57 -12.27
C PRO A 41 17.40 -8.98 -12.03
N SER A 42 18.26 -8.74 -13.02
CA SER A 42 19.70 -9.01 -12.90
C SER A 42 20.41 -8.06 -11.93
N ALA A 43 19.94 -6.81 -11.82
CA ALA A 43 20.45 -5.80 -10.89
C ALA A 43 19.32 -4.84 -10.48
N VAL A 44 19.44 -4.25 -9.28
CA VAL A 44 18.47 -3.29 -8.74
C VAL A 44 19.17 -1.97 -8.43
N LEU A 45 18.55 -0.85 -8.80
CA LEU A 45 19.03 0.50 -8.51
C LEU A 45 18.02 1.22 -7.61
N LEU A 46 18.44 1.67 -6.43
CA LEU A 46 17.59 2.39 -5.48
C LEU A 46 17.96 3.88 -5.50
N VAL A 47 17.01 4.73 -5.92
CA VAL A 47 17.28 6.17 -6.19
C VAL A 47 16.46 7.14 -5.34
N HIS A 48 15.24 6.77 -4.94
CA HIS A 48 14.35 7.66 -4.19
C HIS A 48 14.04 7.07 -2.82
N GLY A 49 14.21 7.88 -1.77
CA GLY A 49 13.97 7.49 -0.39
C GLY A 49 14.97 8.10 0.58
N GLN A 50 14.60 8.11 1.85
CA GLN A 50 15.50 8.56 2.91
C GLN A 50 16.72 7.63 2.97
N LYS A 51 17.92 8.19 3.08
CA LYS A 51 19.20 7.46 3.05
C LYS A 51 19.20 6.22 3.97
N ARG A 52 18.70 6.36 5.20
CA ARG A 52 18.63 5.25 6.18
C ARG A 52 17.73 4.10 5.70
N ASN A 53 16.60 4.42 5.09
CA ASN A 53 15.63 3.44 4.63
C ASN A 53 16.15 2.70 3.39
N ILE A 54 16.77 3.44 2.45
CA ILE A 54 17.41 2.86 1.26
C ILE A 54 18.53 1.90 1.65
N LEU A 55 19.41 2.28 2.58
CA LEU A 55 20.51 1.40 3.02
C LEU A 55 19.99 0.10 3.66
N THR A 56 18.94 0.21 4.47
CA THR A 56 18.28 -0.96 5.09
C THR A 56 17.62 -1.86 4.03
N LEU A 57 16.99 -1.27 3.01
CA LEU A 57 16.39 -2.01 1.90
C LEU A 57 17.46 -2.70 1.05
N LYS A 58 18.55 -1.99 0.74
CA LYS A 58 19.70 -2.55 0.02
C LYS A 58 20.23 -3.81 0.69
N GLU A 59 20.53 -3.72 1.99
CA GLU A 59 21.05 -4.86 2.77
C GLU A 59 20.10 -6.07 2.69
N LYS A 60 18.79 -5.83 2.78
CA LYS A 60 17.78 -6.91 2.69
C LYS A 60 17.71 -7.52 1.30
N VAL A 61 17.77 -6.72 0.24
CA VAL A 61 17.78 -7.22 -1.15
C VAL A 61 19.01 -8.08 -1.39
N GLU A 62 20.19 -7.60 -1.00
CA GLU A 62 21.45 -8.33 -1.20
C GLU A 62 21.50 -9.62 -0.36
N LYS A 63 21.05 -9.56 0.90
CA LYS A 63 21.06 -10.72 1.81
C LYS A 63 20.03 -11.78 1.45
N GLN A 64 18.80 -11.38 1.11
CA GLN A 64 17.68 -12.32 0.90
C GLN A 64 17.59 -12.80 -0.55
N LEU A 65 17.76 -11.89 -1.52
CA LEU A 65 17.56 -12.19 -2.94
C LEU A 65 18.86 -12.45 -3.68
N ARG A 66 20.01 -12.10 -3.07
CA ARG A 66 21.36 -12.20 -3.67
C ARG A 66 21.47 -11.51 -5.04
N ILE A 67 20.75 -10.41 -5.20
CA ILE A 67 20.78 -9.56 -6.40
C ILE A 67 21.65 -8.34 -6.10
N PRO A 68 22.57 -7.94 -7.00
CA PRO A 68 23.39 -6.75 -6.81
C PRO A 68 22.50 -5.51 -6.73
N CYS A 69 22.72 -4.69 -5.69
CA CYS A 69 21.90 -3.52 -5.42
C CYS A 69 22.76 -2.25 -5.29
N LEU A 70 22.47 -1.28 -6.14
CA LEU A 70 23.23 -0.04 -6.26
C LEU A 70 22.42 1.13 -5.69
N THR A 71 23.09 2.07 -5.05
CA THR A 71 22.48 3.23 -4.38
C THR A 71 23.30 4.49 -4.70
N PRO A 72 23.24 5.00 -5.95
CA PRO A 72 23.99 6.18 -6.34
C PRO A 72 23.47 7.40 -5.58
N SER A 73 24.39 8.30 -5.26
CA SER A 73 24.07 9.63 -4.76
C SER A 73 23.55 10.51 -5.90
N ASN A 74 22.93 11.64 -5.56
CA ASN A 74 22.56 12.63 -6.56
C ASN A 74 23.81 13.04 -7.35
N THR A 75 23.66 13.13 -8.67
CA THR A 75 24.74 13.50 -9.60
C THR A 75 25.86 12.45 -9.75
N GLU A 76 25.71 11.26 -9.14
CA GLU A 76 26.64 10.15 -9.29
C GLU A 76 26.27 9.25 -10.48
N ARG A 77 27.26 8.74 -11.22
CA ARG A 77 27.05 7.75 -12.28
C ARG A 77 27.18 6.34 -11.70
N ALA A 78 26.13 5.53 -11.80
CA ALA A 78 26.16 4.11 -11.44
C ALA A 78 26.47 3.24 -12.66
N LEU A 79 27.46 2.35 -12.54
CA LEU A 79 27.69 1.31 -13.54
C LEU A 79 26.85 0.08 -13.18
N VAL A 80 25.90 -0.26 -14.05
CA VAL A 80 25.04 -1.42 -13.87
C VAL A 80 25.64 -2.59 -14.66
N PRO A 81 26.04 -3.70 -14.00
CA PRO A 81 26.54 -4.86 -14.71
C PRO A 81 25.39 -5.52 -15.46
N LEU A 82 25.37 -5.35 -16.77
CA LEU A 82 24.44 -6.02 -17.66
C LEU A 82 25.14 -7.25 -18.23
N HIS A 83 24.48 -8.41 -18.14
CA HIS A 83 24.86 -9.54 -18.97
C HIS A 83 24.20 -9.35 -20.34
N PRO A 84 24.94 -9.26 -21.46
CA PRO A 84 24.36 -9.12 -22.77
C PRO A 84 23.73 -10.45 -23.20
N THR A 85 22.53 -10.73 -22.70
CA THR A 85 21.66 -11.78 -23.25
C THR A 85 20.97 -11.21 -24.48
N SER A 86 21.64 -11.30 -25.63
CA SER A 86 20.94 -11.22 -26.92
C SER A 86 20.14 -12.51 -27.05
N ILE A 87 18.83 -12.43 -26.88
CA ILE A 87 17.93 -13.56 -27.10
C ILE A 87 17.47 -13.43 -28.55
N PRO A 88 18.01 -14.23 -29.49
CA PRO A 88 17.53 -14.20 -30.87
C PRO A 88 16.07 -14.65 -30.88
N THR A 89 15.15 -13.71 -31.09
CA THR A 89 13.73 -13.99 -31.26
C THR A 89 13.50 -14.37 -32.71
N LEU A 90 13.43 -15.67 -32.98
CA LEU A 90 12.97 -16.18 -34.27
C LEU A 90 11.44 -16.08 -34.29
N ALA A 91 10.92 -15.17 -35.12
CA ALA A 91 9.50 -15.13 -35.42
C ALA A 91 9.23 -16.07 -36.61
N SER A 92 8.29 -17.00 -36.45
CA SER A 92 7.84 -17.78 -37.60
C SER A 92 7.05 -16.87 -38.54
N ILE A 93 7.37 -16.91 -39.83
CA ILE A 93 6.67 -16.16 -40.89
C ILE A 93 5.18 -16.54 -40.93
N SER A 94 4.82 -17.77 -40.53
CA SER A 94 3.42 -18.21 -40.41
C SER A 94 2.60 -17.41 -39.39
N PHE A 95 3.23 -16.72 -38.43
CA PHE A 95 2.57 -15.84 -37.46
C PHE A 95 2.43 -14.39 -37.95
N LEU A 96 3.23 -14.02 -38.96
CA LEU A 96 3.23 -12.69 -39.59
C LEU A 96 2.34 -12.64 -40.83
N SER A 97 1.94 -13.80 -41.38
CA SER A 97 0.93 -13.87 -42.43
C SER A 97 -0.42 -13.43 -41.87
N PRO A 98 -1.16 -12.54 -42.54
CA PRO A 98 -2.56 -12.34 -42.22
C PRO A 98 -3.29 -13.69 -42.30
N PRO A 99 -4.29 -13.95 -41.45
CA PRO A 99 -5.04 -15.19 -41.50
C PRO A 99 -5.65 -15.31 -42.89
N LEU A 100 -5.23 -16.33 -43.65
CA LEU A 100 -5.85 -16.66 -44.92
C LEU A 100 -7.34 -16.87 -44.67
N PRO A 101 -8.23 -16.37 -45.54
CA PRO A 101 -9.65 -16.62 -45.40
C PRO A 101 -9.83 -18.12 -45.34
N LYS A 102 -10.40 -18.61 -44.23
CA LYS A 102 -10.73 -20.03 -44.07
C LYS A 102 -11.52 -20.41 -45.31
N GLN A 103 -11.01 -21.38 -46.08
CA GLN A 103 -11.73 -21.90 -47.22
C GLN A 103 -13.12 -22.27 -46.71
N THR A 104 -14.13 -21.67 -47.34
CA THR A 104 -15.52 -22.08 -47.16
C THR A 104 -15.58 -23.50 -47.66
N GLU A 105 -15.47 -24.47 -46.75
CA GLU A 105 -15.87 -25.85 -46.97
C GLU A 105 -17.30 -25.78 -47.52
N ALA A 106 -17.46 -26.16 -48.78
CA ALA A 106 -18.76 -26.24 -49.42
C ALA A 106 -19.63 -27.22 -48.62
N ILE A 107 -20.69 -26.71 -48.02
CA ILE A 107 -21.69 -27.49 -47.28
C ILE A 107 -22.37 -28.45 -48.29
N PRO A 108 -22.44 -29.77 -48.03
CA PRO A 108 -23.22 -30.67 -48.87
C PRO A 108 -24.69 -30.29 -48.74
N SER A 109 -25.37 -30.20 -49.88
CA SER A 109 -26.80 -29.94 -49.98
C SER A 109 -27.57 -31.03 -49.22
N GLN A 110 -28.01 -30.74 -48.00
CA GLN A 110 -29.03 -31.52 -47.33
C GLN A 110 -30.20 -30.59 -46.99
N SER A 111 -31.28 -30.83 -47.72
CA SER A 111 -32.60 -30.26 -47.53
C SER A 111 -33.15 -30.64 -46.15
N PHE A 112 -33.41 -29.66 -45.30
CA PHE A 112 -34.27 -29.82 -44.14
C PHE A 112 -35.22 -28.63 -44.05
N ASP A 113 -36.50 -28.97 -44.00
CA ASP A 113 -37.66 -28.09 -43.99
C ASP A 113 -37.56 -26.93 -43.00
N THR A 114 -37.88 -25.75 -43.51
CA THR A 114 -38.01 -24.50 -42.78
C THR A 114 -39.20 -24.58 -41.81
N LYS A 115 -38.96 -24.98 -40.56
CA LYS A 115 -39.89 -24.66 -39.46
C LYS A 115 -39.34 -23.47 -38.69
N LEU A 116 -39.83 -22.28 -39.05
CA LEU A 116 -39.59 -21.02 -38.36
C LEU A 116 -39.96 -21.19 -36.88
N THR A 117 -38.97 -21.32 -36.01
CA THR A 117 -39.14 -21.19 -34.56
C THR A 117 -38.64 -19.81 -34.21
N GLU A 118 -39.56 -18.94 -33.79
CA GLU A 118 -39.25 -17.58 -33.34
C GLU A 118 -38.18 -17.60 -32.24
N PRO A 119 -37.27 -16.61 -32.23
CA PRO A 119 -36.28 -16.48 -31.17
C PRO A 119 -36.97 -16.25 -29.81
N PRO A 120 -36.46 -16.84 -28.72
CA PRO A 120 -37.00 -16.60 -27.39
C PRO A 120 -36.90 -15.11 -27.03
N PRO A 121 -37.89 -14.55 -26.30
CA PRO A 121 -37.86 -13.16 -25.89
C PRO A 121 -36.61 -12.87 -25.04
N ALA A 122 -36.06 -11.67 -25.23
CA ALA A 122 -34.89 -11.18 -24.51
C ALA A 122 -35.04 -11.40 -22.98
N PRO A 123 -33.95 -11.78 -22.27
CA PRO A 123 -33.99 -11.92 -20.83
C PRO A 123 -34.38 -10.58 -20.18
N ALA A 124 -35.30 -10.65 -19.21
CA ALA A 124 -35.79 -9.49 -18.49
C ALA A 124 -34.63 -8.68 -17.88
N PRO A 125 -34.72 -7.33 -17.84
CA PRO A 125 -33.71 -6.51 -17.21
C PRO A 125 -33.56 -6.90 -15.74
N VAL A 126 -32.31 -7.17 -15.35
CA VAL A 126 -31.93 -7.39 -13.95
C VAL A 126 -32.44 -6.21 -13.10
N PRO A 127 -33.19 -6.46 -12.00
CA PRO A 127 -33.60 -5.39 -11.11
C PRO A 127 -32.35 -4.78 -10.46
N GLY A 128 -32.19 -3.47 -10.62
CA GLY A 128 -31.12 -2.72 -9.97
C GLY A 128 -31.17 -2.88 -8.43
N PRO A 129 -30.02 -2.71 -7.75
CA PRO A 129 -29.98 -2.82 -6.29
C PRO A 129 -30.97 -1.81 -5.68
N GLY A 130 -31.96 -2.35 -4.97
CA GLY A 130 -32.96 -1.55 -4.27
C GLY A 130 -32.32 -0.60 -3.25
N PRO A 131 -32.99 0.51 -2.92
CA PRO A 131 -32.50 1.46 -1.94
C PRO A 131 -32.32 0.75 -0.59
N GLY A 132 -31.08 0.78 -0.08
CA GLY A 132 -30.75 0.24 1.24
C GLY A 132 -31.58 0.92 2.34
N PRO A 133 -31.81 0.24 3.47
CA PRO A 133 -32.59 0.78 4.57
C PRO A 133 -31.94 2.07 5.08
N GLY A 134 -32.71 3.17 5.02
CA GLY A 134 -32.33 4.45 5.58
C GLY A 134 -32.09 4.37 7.10
N PRO A 135 -31.31 5.30 7.67
CA PRO A 135 -30.94 5.27 9.08
C PRO A 135 -32.18 5.37 9.97
N ALA A 136 -32.25 4.49 10.97
CA ALA A 136 -33.32 4.48 11.97
C ALA A 136 -33.36 5.81 12.75
N PRO A 137 -34.56 6.34 13.05
CA PRO A 137 -34.69 7.59 13.80
C PRO A 137 -34.17 7.44 15.24
N PRO A 138 -33.56 8.49 15.81
CA PRO A 138 -33.05 8.45 17.18
C PRO A 138 -34.20 8.28 18.17
N LYS A 139 -34.09 7.26 19.03
CA LYS A 139 -35.03 7.03 20.14
C LYS A 139 -35.00 8.24 21.08
N LYS A 140 -36.14 8.94 21.19
CA LYS A 140 -36.33 10.03 22.17
C LYS A 140 -36.12 9.46 23.57
N ARG A 141 -35.02 9.83 24.23
CA ARG A 141 -34.79 9.52 25.64
C ARG A 141 -35.75 10.39 26.46
N LYS A 142 -36.62 9.72 27.21
CA LYS A 142 -37.56 10.31 28.14
C LYS A 142 -36.75 11.04 29.22
N LEU A 143 -36.98 12.34 29.34
CA LEU A 143 -36.47 13.19 30.42
C LEU A 143 -37.15 12.70 31.70
N GLY A 144 -36.42 11.92 32.48
CA GLY A 144 -36.83 11.37 33.77
C GLY A 144 -36.09 12.08 34.90
N GLU A 145 -36.81 12.27 35.98
CA GLU A 145 -36.65 13.25 37.03
C GLU A 145 -35.32 13.28 37.80
N ILE A 146 -35.02 14.51 38.18
CA ILE A 146 -34.21 14.97 39.30
C ILE A 146 -34.59 14.22 40.58
N GLY A 147 -33.65 13.45 41.13
CA GLY A 147 -33.77 12.82 42.45
C GLY A 147 -32.38 12.55 43.01
N GLY A 148 -31.96 13.36 43.98
CA GLY A 148 -30.63 13.26 44.58
C GLY A 148 -30.48 12.05 45.50
N ASN A 149 -29.23 11.63 45.74
CA ASN A 149 -28.78 11.36 47.10
C ASN A 149 -27.26 11.35 47.23
N ARG A 150 -26.88 11.67 48.46
CA ARG A 150 -25.57 11.70 49.09
C ARG A 150 -24.83 10.37 49.00
N GLY A 151 -23.49 10.42 49.07
CA GLY A 151 -22.68 9.28 49.45
C GLY A 151 -21.20 9.49 49.15
N GLY A 152 -20.41 9.73 50.20
CA GLY A 152 -18.96 9.81 50.14
C GLY A 152 -18.29 8.47 49.83
N GLY A 153 -17.00 8.55 49.52
CA GLY A 153 -16.16 7.38 49.26
C GLY A 153 -14.80 7.80 48.72
N SER A 154 -13.88 8.06 49.64
CA SER A 154 -12.44 8.05 49.43
C SER A 154 -11.98 6.74 48.78
N ASP A 155 -11.04 6.81 47.84
CA ASP A 155 -9.87 5.91 47.73
C ASP A 155 -9.08 6.26 46.45
N VAL A 156 -7.92 6.92 46.58
CA VAL A 156 -6.60 6.27 46.68
C VAL A 156 -6.30 5.40 45.46
N PHE A 157 -5.64 5.96 44.43
CA PHE A 157 -4.69 5.15 43.66
C PHE A 157 -3.50 5.96 43.13
N ARG A 158 -2.36 5.59 43.72
CA ARG A 158 -0.93 5.78 43.44
C ARG A 158 -0.52 6.33 42.07
N ARG A 159 0.33 7.36 42.13
CA ARG A 159 1.35 7.69 41.12
C ARG A 159 2.46 6.63 41.09
N PRO A 160 2.99 6.24 39.91
CA PRO A 160 4.33 5.69 39.82
C PRO A 160 5.35 6.81 39.58
N ARG A 161 6.31 6.91 40.51
CA ARG A 161 7.60 7.58 40.34
C ARG A 161 8.59 6.56 39.77
N TRP A 162 9.24 6.88 38.66
CA TRP A 162 10.60 6.43 38.32
C TRP A 162 11.20 7.57 37.46
N ALA A 163 12.04 8.43 38.05
CA ALA A 163 13.50 8.30 38.15
C ALA A 163 14.15 8.43 36.76
N ARG A 164 14.66 9.59 36.33
CA ARG A 164 15.81 10.39 36.82
C ARG A 164 17.12 9.60 36.84
N ILE A 165 17.88 9.71 35.75
CA ILE A 165 19.33 9.45 35.63
C ILE A 165 19.84 10.53 34.67
N SER A 166 20.24 11.70 35.17
CA SER A 166 21.60 12.11 35.57
C SER A 166 22.63 12.11 34.44
N ALA A 167 23.06 13.32 34.08
CA ALA A 167 24.26 13.62 33.34
C ALA A 167 25.51 13.10 34.06
N GLY A 168 26.50 12.65 33.29
CA GLY A 168 27.85 12.36 33.75
C GLY A 168 28.85 12.89 32.74
N ARG A 169 29.48 14.02 33.09
CA ARG A 169 30.80 14.41 32.55
C ARG A 169 31.85 13.50 33.20
N GLY A 170 32.82 13.05 32.42
CA GLY A 170 33.99 12.32 32.90
C GLY A 170 35.19 12.62 32.02
N PHE A 171 36.08 13.44 32.56
CA PHE A 171 37.43 13.77 32.11
C PHE A 171 38.37 12.55 32.27
N GLY A 172 39.42 12.39 31.44
CA GLY A 172 40.53 11.49 31.78
C GLY A 172 41.47 10.99 30.65
N SER A 173 42.51 11.79 30.37
CA SER A 173 43.97 11.47 30.21
C SER A 173 44.55 10.31 29.36
N SER A 174 45.71 10.64 28.74
CA SER A 174 46.80 9.82 28.17
C SER A 174 46.51 9.15 26.81
N ARG A 175 47.28 9.37 25.74
CA ARG A 175 48.73 9.46 25.55
C ARG A 175 49.11 10.43 24.43
#